data_AF-A0A3N0DFW7-F1
#
_entry.id   AF-A0A3N0DFW7-F1
#
_cell.length_a   1.000
_cell.length_b   1.000
_cell.length_c   1.000
_cell.angle_alpha   90.00
_cell.angle_beta   90.00
_cell.angle_gamma   90.00
#
_symmetry.space_group_name_H-M   'P 1'
#
loop_
_entity.id
_entity.type
_entity.pdbx_description
1 polymer ?
#
loop_
_entity_poly.entity_id
_entity_poly.type
_entity_poly.pdbx_seq_one_letter_code
_entity_poly.pdbx_strand_id
1 'polypeptide(L)' 'MSCQGAGTLKVRLPVLRAEFPLECSAGEPAVTYNQLAMHAAHKAGTVEVTAPSGVTWAVTVGRGDIAEPDPPGTD' A
#
# COMPACT_ATOMS: atom_id res chain seq x y z
N MET A 1 -2.08 4.26 2.97
CA MET A 1 -1.17 4.04 4.11
C MET A 1 -0.57 5.37 4.51
N SER A 2 -0.41 5.62 5.81
CA SER A 2 0.33 6.78 6.32
C SER A 2 1.49 6.31 7.18
N CYS A 3 2.64 6.95 7.05
CA CYS A 3 3.79 6.68 7.90
C CYS A 3 4.64 7.92 8.14
N GLN A 4 5.22 8.00 9.33
CA GLN A 4 6.05 9.10 9.79
C GLN A 4 7.31 8.57 10.48
N GLY A 5 8.44 9.17 10.13
CA GLY A 5 9.76 8.75 10.59
C GLY A 5 10.58 8.21 9.42
N ALA A 6 11.87 8.56 9.39
CA ALA A 6 12.76 8.13 8.32
C ALA A 6 12.93 6.61 8.32
N GLY A 7 12.59 5.97 7.20
CA GLY A 7 12.84 4.55 6.99
C GLY A 7 11.93 3.94 5.93
N THR A 8 12.22 2.70 5.58
CA THR A 8 11.45 1.95 4.57
C THR A 8 10.56 0.93 5.25
N LEU A 9 9.26 1.00 4.99
CA LEU A 9 8.31 -0.07 5.31
C LEU A 9 8.40 -1.16 4.25
N LYS A 10 8.29 -2.40 4.70
CA LYS A 10 8.15 -3.57 3.82
C LYS A 10 6.74 -4.10 3.95
N VAL A 11 5.97 -4.02 2.87
CA VAL A 11 4.60 -4.53 2.80
C VAL A 11 4.57 -5.81 1.98
N ARG A 12 3.99 -6.87 2.54
CA ARG A 12 3.84 -8.16 1.86
C ARG A 12 2.38 -8.57 1.80
N LEU A 13 2.00 -9.15 0.66
CA LEU A 13 0.69 -9.72 0.38
C LEU A 13 0.91 -11.19 0.00
N PRO A 14 0.98 -12.12 0.97
CA PRO A 14 1.37 -13.51 0.72
C PRO A 14 0.49 -14.22 -0.30
N VAL A 15 -0.81 -13.94 -0.28
CA VAL A 15 -1.79 -14.52 -1.22
C VAL A 15 -1.53 -14.15 -2.68
N LEU A 16 -0.82 -13.05 -2.92
CA LEU A 16 -0.40 -12.62 -4.25
C LEU A 16 1.05 -12.96 -4.57
N ARG A 17 1.83 -13.40 -3.57
CA ARG A 17 3.30 -13.41 -3.64
C ARG A 17 3.86 -12.04 -4.03
N ALA A 18 3.18 -10.97 -3.61
CA ALA A 18 3.58 -9.60 -3.90
C ALA A 18 4.24 -8.97 -2.66
N GLU A 19 5.21 -8.12 -2.91
CA GLU A 19 5.97 -7.39 -1.91
C GLU A 19 6.40 -6.07 -2.52
N PHE A 20 6.25 -4.98 -1.76
CA PHE A 20 6.73 -3.68 -2.21
C PHE A 20 7.25 -2.85 -1.03
N PRO A 21 8.35 -2.10 -1.24
CA PRO A 21 8.83 -1.13 -0.26
C PRO A 21 7.97 0.13 -0.29
N LEU A 22 7.89 0.81 0.85
CA LEU A 22 7.30 2.14 0.95
C LEU A 22 8.22 3.03 1.79
N GLU A 23 8.71 4.09 1.16
CA GLU A 23 9.59 5.06 1.81
C GLU A 23 8.78 6.01 2.69
N CYS A 24 9.20 6.15 3.94
CA CYS A 24 8.62 7.09 4.91
C CYS A 24 9.60 8.23 5.13
N SER A 25 9.09 9.45 4.94
CA SER A 25 9.87 10.65 5.16
C SER A 25 9.90 11.01 6.65
N ALA A 26 10.92 11.76 7.05
CA ALA A 26 10.99 12.35 8.39
C ALA A 26 10.04 13.56 8.57
N GLY A 27 9.41 14.02 7.49
CA GLY A 27 8.49 15.16 7.48
C GLY A 27 7.04 14.73 7.69
N GLU A 28 6.11 15.57 7.22
CA GLU A 28 4.69 15.27 7.29
C GLU A 28 4.36 13.93 6.60
N PRO A 29 3.57 13.05 7.24
CA PRO A 29 3.21 11.76 6.66
C PRO A 29 2.43 11.96 5.36
N ALA A 30 3.07 11.64 4.23
CA ALA A 30 2.39 11.56 2.95
C ALA A 30 1.52 10.29 2.92
N VAL A 31 0.24 10.43 2.54
CA VAL A 31 -0.61 9.27 2.33
C VAL A 31 -0.25 8.66 0.98
N THR A 32 0.41 7.50 1.00
CA THR A 32 0.57 6.71 -0.22
C THR A 32 -0.67 5.85 -0.41
N TYR A 33 -1.36 6.06 -1.53
CA TYR A 33 -2.44 5.21 -2.00
C TYR A 33 -1.89 4.16 -2.96
N ASN A 34 -1.69 2.95 -2.46
CA ASN A 34 -1.28 1.82 -3.29
C ASN A 34 -2.53 1.02 -3.66
N GLN A 35 -2.85 0.99 -4.96
CA GLN A 35 -3.91 0.15 -5.49
C GLN A 35 -3.28 -0.98 -6.31
N LEU A 36 -3.77 -2.19 -6.10
CA LEU A 36 -3.34 -3.39 -6.81
C LEU A 36 -4.57 -4.05 -7.44
N ALA A 37 -4.59 -4.17 -8.76
CA ALA A 37 -5.57 -4.99 -9.45
C ALA A 37 -5.23 -6.47 -9.19
N MET A 38 -6.14 -7.20 -8.55
CA MET A 38 -5.90 -8.57 -8.11
C MET A 38 -7.05 -9.50 -8.55
N HIS A 39 -6.76 -10.51 -9.36
CA HIS A 39 -7.74 -11.56 -9.70
C HIS A 39 -8.26 -12.32 -8.46
N ALA A 40 -7.46 -12.37 -7.40
CA ALA A 40 -7.78 -13.04 -6.14
C ALA A 40 -8.31 -12.10 -5.04
N ALA A 41 -8.73 -10.87 -5.36
CA ALA A 41 -9.24 -9.89 -4.37
C ALA A 41 -10.44 -10.39 -3.54
N HIS A 42 -11.16 -11.40 -4.06
CA HIS A 42 -12.28 -12.06 -3.37
C HIS A 42 -11.84 -13.04 -2.28
N LYS A 43 -10.57 -13.46 -2.25
CA LYS A 43 -10.06 -14.43 -1.27
C LYS A 43 -9.65 -13.71 0.01
N ALA A 44 -9.86 -14.38 1.14
CA ALA A 44 -9.29 -13.94 2.41
C ALA A 44 -7.75 -13.93 2.32
N GLY A 45 -7.12 -12.96 2.98
CA GLY A 45 -5.68 -12.82 3.00
C GLY A 45 -5.21 -11.90 4.11
N THR A 46 -3.90 -11.88 4.31
CA THR A 46 -3.22 -11.06 5.32
C THR A 46 -2.38 -10.01 4.63
N VAL A 47 -2.29 -8.83 5.25
CA VAL A 47 -1.27 -7.83 4.92
C VAL A 47 -0.22 -7.89 6.02
N GLU A 48 1.02 -8.16 5.65
CA GLU A 48 2.14 -8.14 6.58
C GLU A 48 2.92 -6.84 6.39
N VAL A 49 3.13 -6.10 7.49
CA VAL A 49 3.88 -4.85 7.48
C VAL A 49 5.07 -5.01 8.43
N THR A 50 6.27 -4.78 7.92
CA THR A 50 7.49 -4.65 8.72
C THR A 50 7.96 -3.21 8.65
N ALA A 51 8.17 -2.59 9.81
CA ALA A 51 8.63 -1.22 9.93
C ALA A 51 9.87 -1.15 10.84
N PRO A 52 10.82 -0.24 10.58
CA PRO A 52 11.87 0.09 11.55
C PRO A 52 11.26 0.65 12.85
N SER A 53 11.96 0.46 13.97
CA SER A 53 11.47 0.86 15.30
C SER A 53 11.22 2.37 15.47
N GLY A 54 11.85 3.21 14.65
CA GLY A 54 11.63 4.66 14.65
C GLY A 54 10.48 5.15 13.77
N VAL A 55 9.72 4.25 13.12
CA VAL A 55 8.66 4.62 12.18
C VAL A 55 7.29 4.32 12.78
N THR A 56 6.44 5.35 12.88
CA THR A 56 5.02 5.21 13.22
C THR A 56 4.22 5.07 11.94
N TRP A 57 3.26 4.14 11.90
CA TRP A 57 2.49 3.87 10.69
C TRP A 57 1.05 3.48 11.00
N ALA A 58 0.17 3.72 10.01
CA ALA A 58 -1.20 3.27 10.02
C ALA A 58 -1.62 2.82 8.62
N VAL A 59 -2.42 1.76 8.57
CA VAL A 59 -2.90 1.16 7.32
C VAL A 59 -4.42 0.99 7.37
N THR A 60 -5.05 1.34 6.26
CA THR A 60 -6.45 1.00 5.99
C THR A 60 -6.46 0.08 4.79
N VAL A 61 -7.14 -1.05 4.91
CA VAL A 61 -7.29 -2.03 3.84
C VAL A 61 -8.75 -2.06 3.41
N GLY A 62 -9.00 -1.73 2.15
CA GLY A 62 -10.33 -1.78 1.55
C GLY A 62 -10.33 -2.71 0.34
N ARG A 63 -11.52 -3.20 -0.02
CA ARG A 63 -11.79 -3.80 -1.32
C ARG A 63 -12.56 -2.77 -2.13
N GLY A 64 -12.01 -2.36 -3.27
CA GLY A 64 -12.73 -1.55 -4.26
C GLY A 64 -13.25 -2.43 -5.39
N ASP A 65 -14.28 -1.97 -6.09
CA ASP A 65 -14.54 -2.43 -7.45
C ASP A 65 -13.36 -2.00 -8.34
N ILE A 66 -13.08 -2.73 -9.42
CA ILE A 66 -11.96 -2.44 -10.33
C ILE A 66 -11.99 -0.94 -10.65
N ALA A 67 -10.91 -0.20 -10.33
CA ALA A 67 -10.79 1.17 -10.83
C ALA A 67 -10.82 1.08 -12.36
N GLU A 68 -11.86 1.65 -12.97
CA GLU A 68 -11.87 1.81 -14.42
C GLU A 68 -10.56 2.51 -14.80
N PRO A 69 -9.83 2.01 -15.81
CA PRO A 69 -8.65 2.72 -16.30
C PRO A 69 -9.08 4.14 -16.67
N ASP A 70 -8.24 5.13 -16.31
CA ASP A 70 -8.49 6.53 -16.69
C ASP A 70 -8.85 6.59 -18.17
N PRO A 71 -9.94 7.28 -18.57
CA PRO A 71 -10.28 7.41 -19.97
C PRO A 71 -9.09 8.07 -20.70
N PRO A 72 -8.75 7.62 -21.92
CA PRO A 72 -7.64 8.21 -22.66
C PRO A 72 -7.91 9.71 -22.78
N GLY A 73 -6.98 10.51 -22.23
CA GLY A 73 -7.05 11.96 -22.30
C GLY A 73 -7.23 12.38 -23.75
N THR A 74 -8.35 13.03 -24.05
CA THR A 74 -8.56 13.68 -25.33
C THR A 74 -7.70 14.92 -25.35
N ASP A 75 -6.61 14.84 -26.12
CA ASP A 75 -5.85 16.00 -26.64
C ASP A 75 -6.73 16.80 -27.63
#